data_AF-A0A9C8KAK2-F1
#
_entry.id   AF-A0A9C8KAK2-F1
#
_cell.length_a   1.000
_cell.length_b   1.000
_cell.length_c   1.000
_cell.angle_alpha   90.00
_cell.angle_beta   90.00
_cell.angle_gamma   90.00
#
_symmetry.space_group_name_H-M   'P 1'
#
loop_
_entity.id
_entity.type
_entity.pdbx_description
1 polymer ?
#
loop_
_entity_poly.entity_id
_entity_poly.type
_entity_poly.pdbx_seq_one_letter_code
_entity_poly.pdbx_strand_id
1 'polypeptide(L)'
;MEQIAVLNAKDHYLPKFAIVGYAKVDEYYRNDHYFSYHEVAGTKLTAGMPLTKDTARNIFTCLEGDLIKFRFKGMLPKNLIHFDFKGSFQLIWYAHPKQRMLYFDTKTGIPSGKYPLPKLVFKLVGSSVKVFALNRKDTLTDNSPLYHAPLL
;
A
#
# COMPACT_ATOMS: atom_id res chain seq x y z
N MET A 1 4.69 -15.88 8.66
CA MET A 1 5.44 -17.10 8.30
C MET A 1 5.31 -17.24 6.81
N GLU A 2 6.37 -16.93 6.06
CA GLU A 2 6.43 -17.18 4.62
C GLU A 2 6.26 -18.68 4.39
N GLN A 3 5.27 -19.08 3.61
CA GLN A 3 5.23 -20.46 3.10
C GLN A 3 6.27 -20.55 1.99
N ILE A 4 7.49 -20.95 2.37
CA ILE A 4 8.45 -21.48 1.41
C ILE A 4 7.73 -22.62 0.70
N ALA A 5 7.62 -22.55 -0.63
CA ALA A 5 6.99 -23.60 -1.41
C ALA A 5 7.57 -24.96 -0.98
N VAL A 6 6.72 -25.82 -0.41
CA VAL A 6 7.14 -27.16 0.03
C VAL A 6 7.29 -27.99 -1.24
N LEU A 7 8.51 -28.00 -1.78
CA LEU A 7 8.84 -28.80 -2.96
C LEU A 7 8.68 -30.28 -2.57
N ASN A 8 7.77 -30.97 -3.25
CA ASN A 8 7.62 -32.41 -3.08
C ASN A 8 8.78 -33.09 -3.81
N ALA A 9 9.57 -33.88 -3.10
CA ALA A 9 10.75 -34.56 -3.65
C ALA A 9 10.43 -35.54 -4.81
N LYS A 10 9.14 -35.85 -5.03
CA LYS A 10 8.67 -36.66 -6.16
C LYS A 10 8.42 -35.86 -7.44
N ASP A 11 8.39 -34.53 -7.36
CA ASP A 11 8.11 -33.68 -8.50
C ASP A 11 9.41 -33.43 -9.29
N HIS A 12 9.42 -33.85 -10.55
CA HIS A 12 10.57 -33.68 -11.44
C HIS A 12 10.55 -32.28 -12.06
N TYR A 13 11.26 -31.34 -11.45
CA TYR A 13 11.40 -29.98 -12.00
C TYR A 13 12.59 -29.89 -12.95
N LEU A 14 12.32 -29.48 -14.18
CA LEU A 14 13.35 -29.17 -15.17
C LEU A 14 13.63 -27.67 -15.15
N PRO A 15 14.90 -27.23 -15.00
CA PRO A 15 15.23 -25.82 -15.06
C PRO A 15 14.93 -25.27 -16.45
N LYS A 16 14.27 -24.12 -16.51
CA LYS A 16 13.87 -23.48 -17.78
C LYS A 16 14.64 -22.19 -18.07
N PHE A 17 15.00 -21.45 -17.02
CA PHE A 17 15.77 -20.23 -17.13
C PHE A 17 16.50 -19.95 -15.82
N ALA A 18 17.45 -19.02 -15.85
CA ALA A 18 18.16 -18.47 -14.71
C ALA A 18 18.19 -16.94 -14.78
N ILE A 19 18.15 -16.30 -13.62
CA ILE A 19 18.40 -14.87 -13.48
C ILE A 19 19.72 -14.72 -12.73
N VAL A 20 20.65 -13.97 -13.31
CA VAL A 20 21.98 -13.75 -12.74
C VAL A 20 22.13 -12.27 -12.40
N GLY A 21 22.47 -11.97 -11.15
CA GLY A 21 22.79 -10.64 -10.68
C GLY A 21 24.30 -10.41 -10.70
N TYR A 22 24.71 -9.25 -11.18
CA TYR A 22 26.08 -8.77 -11.23
C TYR A 22 26.17 -7.51 -10.39
N ALA A 23 27.21 -7.40 -9.59
CA ALA A 23 27.56 -6.16 -8.89
C ALA A 23 28.80 -5.58 -9.57
N LYS A 24 28.80 -4.27 -9.80
CA LYS A 24 30.04 -3.58 -10.18
C LYS A 24 30.90 -3.44 -8.92
N VAL A 25 32.09 -4.02 -8.94
CA VAL A 25 33.09 -3.74 -7.91
C VAL A 25 33.79 -2.44 -8.31
N ASP A 26 33.50 -1.36 -7.60
CA ASP A 26 34.13 -0.05 -7.80
C ASP A 26 34.57 0.49 -6.42
N GLU A 27 35.64 1.28 -6.37
CA GLU A 27 36.24 1.78 -5.11
C GLU A 27 35.30 2.68 -4.30
N TYR A 28 34.17 3.11 -4.91
CA TYR A 28 33.25 4.11 -4.40
C TYR A 28 31.95 3.57 -3.75
N TYR A 29 31.88 2.28 -3.41
CA TYR A 29 30.70 1.67 -2.73
C TYR A 29 29.35 1.98 -3.43
N ARG A 30 29.33 2.09 -4.77
CA ARG A 30 28.08 2.19 -5.52
C ARG A 30 27.51 0.78 -5.69
N ASN A 31 26.34 0.52 -5.09
CA ASN A 31 25.59 -0.72 -5.26
C ASN A 31 24.86 -0.74 -6.63
N ASP A 32 25.59 -0.55 -7.71
CA ASP A 32 25.06 -0.68 -9.06
C ASP A 32 24.97 -2.18 -9.39
N HIS A 33 23.74 -2.69 -9.43
CA HIS A 33 23.44 -4.07 -9.78
C HIS A 33 22.89 -4.14 -11.20
N TYR A 34 23.44 -5.05 -12.00
CA TYR A 34 22.90 -5.43 -13.31
C TYR A 34 22.33 -6.84 -13.20
N PHE A 35 21.20 -7.10 -13.84
CA PHE A 35 20.61 -8.44 -13.89
C PHE A 35 20.41 -8.87 -15.33
N SER A 36 20.72 -10.14 -15.62
CA SER A 36 20.43 -10.76 -16.91
C SER A 36 19.61 -12.04 -16.79
N TYR A 37 18.82 -12.28 -17.82
CA TYR A 37 18.02 -13.47 -18.02
C TYR A 37 18.73 -14.43 -18.97
N HIS A 38 18.76 -15.72 -18.61
CA HIS A 38 19.35 -16.79 -19.40
C HIS A 38 18.33 -17.91 -19.56
N GLU A 39 18.09 -18.38 -20.78
CA GLU A 39 17.34 -19.62 -20.99
C GLU A 39 18.23 -20.83 -20.72
N VAL A 40 17.62 -21.95 -20.37
CA VAL A 40 18.32 -23.23 -20.23
C VAL A 40 18.17 -24.01 -21.53
N ALA A 41 19.25 -24.09 -22.29
CA ALA A 41 19.36 -24.90 -23.49
C ALA A 41 20.06 -26.23 -23.14
N GLY A 42 19.27 -27.27 -22.89
CA GLY A 42 19.78 -28.56 -22.43
C GLY A 42 20.36 -28.47 -21.02
N THR A 43 21.68 -28.59 -20.88
CA THR A 43 22.41 -28.46 -19.60
C THR A 43 23.19 -27.15 -19.47
N LYS A 44 23.02 -26.22 -20.42
CA LYS A 44 23.77 -24.95 -20.48
C LYS A 44 22.84 -23.75 -20.43
N LEU A 45 23.38 -22.63 -19.94
CA LEU A 45 22.73 -21.32 -20.03
C LEU A 45 23.03 -20.68 -21.38
N THR A 46 22.04 -20.01 -21.96
CA THR A 46 22.22 -19.17 -23.14
C THR A 46 22.97 -17.88 -22.80
N ALA A 47 23.31 -17.10 -23.84
CA ALA A 47 23.79 -15.73 -23.65
C ALA A 47 22.78 -14.91 -22.81
N GLY A 48 23.32 -14.07 -21.93
CA GLY A 48 22.51 -13.25 -21.04
C GLY A 48 21.81 -12.12 -21.79
N MET A 49 20.50 -12.01 -21.62
CA MET A 49 19.69 -10.91 -22.12
C MET A 49 19.39 -9.93 -20.99
N PRO A 50 19.45 -8.60 -21.20
CA PRO A 50 18.98 -7.64 -20.22
C PRO A 50 17.54 -7.94 -19.81
N LEU A 51 17.22 -7.79 -18.53
CA LEU A 51 15.84 -7.94 -18.06
C LEU A 51 14.91 -6.95 -18.76
N THR A 52 13.90 -7.47 -19.44
CA THR A 52 12.84 -6.64 -20.02
C THR A 52 11.82 -6.27 -18.93
N LYS A 53 11.05 -5.21 -19.17
CA LYS A 53 9.94 -4.83 -18.29
C LYS A 53 8.94 -5.98 -18.11
N ASP A 54 8.73 -6.78 -19.14
CA ASP A 54 7.77 -7.89 -19.10
C ASP A 54 8.33 -9.08 -18.31
N THR A 55 9.62 -9.38 -18.43
CA THR A 55 10.27 -10.38 -17.56
C THR A 55 10.21 -9.96 -16.10
N ALA A 56 10.51 -8.69 -15.79
CA ALA A 56 10.38 -8.16 -14.43
C ALA A 56 8.94 -8.27 -13.90
N ARG A 57 7.95 -7.86 -14.70
CA ARG A 57 6.52 -8.00 -14.35
C ARG A 57 6.14 -9.44 -14.07
N ASN A 58 6.51 -10.39 -14.93
CA ASN A 58 6.18 -11.80 -14.73
C ASN A 58 6.79 -12.35 -13.44
N ILE A 59 8.04 -11.99 -13.13
CA ILE A 59 8.68 -12.33 -11.84
C ILE A 59 7.89 -11.73 -10.69
N PHE A 60 7.57 -10.44 -10.75
CA PHE A 60 6.78 -9.78 -9.72
C PHE A 60 5.39 -10.40 -9.57
N THR A 61 4.70 -10.77 -10.64
CA THR A 61 3.39 -11.45 -10.58
C THR A 61 3.49 -12.81 -9.91
N CYS A 62 4.57 -13.56 -10.12
CA CYS A 62 4.82 -14.80 -9.39
C CYS A 62 5.11 -14.56 -7.90
N LEU A 63 5.75 -13.44 -7.57
CA LEU A 63 6.06 -13.02 -6.18
C LEU A 63 4.90 -12.25 -5.51
N GLU A 64 3.93 -11.74 -6.29
CA GLU A 64 2.93 -10.76 -5.88
C GLU A 64 1.92 -11.32 -4.86
N GLY A 65 1.84 -12.65 -4.73
CA GLY A 65 1.10 -13.31 -3.65
C GLY A 65 1.47 -12.76 -2.26
N ASP A 66 2.71 -12.30 -2.06
CA ASP A 66 3.22 -11.75 -0.80
C ASP A 66 3.52 -10.25 -0.82
N LEU A 67 3.53 -9.59 -1.99
CA LEU A 67 3.93 -8.18 -2.12
C LEU A 67 2.76 -7.19 -1.96
N ILE A 68 1.54 -7.56 -2.37
CA ILE A 68 0.36 -6.68 -2.23
C ILE A 68 -0.32 -6.93 -0.87
N LYS A 69 0.21 -6.30 0.18
CA LYS A 69 -0.32 -6.45 1.56
C LYS A 69 -1.73 -5.88 1.77
N PHE A 70 -2.19 -4.97 0.91
CA PHE A 70 -3.45 -4.27 1.09
C PHE A 70 -4.37 -4.44 -0.11
N ARG A 71 -5.36 -5.32 0.04
CA ARG A 71 -6.48 -5.45 -0.90
C ARG A 71 -7.78 -5.18 -0.17
N PHE A 72 -8.64 -4.35 -0.74
CA PHE A 72 -10.01 -4.25 -0.24
C PHE A 72 -10.74 -5.57 -0.51
N LYS A 73 -11.44 -6.08 0.49
CA LYS A 73 -12.38 -7.19 0.33
C LYS A 73 -13.79 -6.61 0.26
N GLY A 74 -14.52 -6.92 -0.80
CA GLY A 74 -15.91 -6.49 -1.00
C GLY A 74 -16.05 -5.11 -1.64
N MET A 75 -17.22 -4.50 -1.46
CA MET A 75 -17.57 -3.21 -2.06
C MET A 75 -16.82 -2.07 -1.37
N LEU A 76 -16.24 -1.17 -2.16
CA LEU A 76 -15.67 0.07 -1.64
C LEU A 76 -16.77 0.97 -1.09
N PRO A 77 -16.59 1.54 0.12
CA PRO A 77 -17.51 2.52 0.65
C PRO A 77 -17.61 3.75 -0.26
N LYS A 78 -18.83 4.24 -0.52
CA LYS A 78 -19.06 5.43 -1.39
C LYS A 78 -18.42 6.72 -0.87
N ASN A 79 -18.08 6.76 0.42
CA ASN A 79 -17.47 7.89 1.08
C ASN A 79 -15.94 7.82 1.11
N LEU A 80 -15.34 6.76 0.57
CA LEU A 80 -13.90 6.67 0.33
C LEU A 80 -13.57 7.47 -0.93
N ILE A 81 -12.69 8.47 -0.80
CA ILE A 81 -12.36 9.40 -1.89
C ILE A 81 -10.90 9.28 -2.37
N HIS A 82 -10.03 8.67 -1.55
CA HIS A 82 -8.66 8.40 -1.95
C HIS A 82 -8.13 7.13 -1.28
N PHE A 83 -7.35 6.37 -2.05
CA PHE A 83 -6.61 5.20 -1.60
C PHE A 83 -5.27 5.14 -2.33
N ASP A 84 -4.18 4.98 -1.58
CA ASP A 84 -2.85 4.74 -2.13
C ASP A 84 -2.09 3.76 -1.23
N PHE A 85 -1.22 2.98 -1.84
CA PHE A 85 -0.34 2.00 -1.19
C PHE A 85 1.11 2.13 -1.66
N LYS A 86 1.44 3.10 -2.54
CA LYS A 86 2.81 3.37 -2.95
C LYS A 86 3.58 4.01 -1.79
N GLY A 87 4.44 3.22 -1.16
CA GLY A 87 5.29 3.65 -0.04
C GLY A 87 4.61 3.48 1.33
N SER A 88 3.58 4.29 1.63
CA SER A 88 2.80 4.15 2.86
C SER A 88 1.31 3.97 2.53
N PHE A 89 0.63 3.11 3.29
CA PHE A 89 -0.81 2.93 3.15
C PHE A 89 -1.54 4.22 3.51
N GLN A 90 -2.32 4.75 2.57
CA GLN A 90 -3.10 5.97 2.72
C GLN A 90 -4.56 5.73 2.39
N LEU A 91 -5.44 6.21 3.27
CA LEU A 91 -6.88 6.26 3.02
C LEU A 91 -7.42 7.65 3.36
N ILE A 92 -8.27 8.18 2.49
CA ILE A 92 -9.05 9.38 2.79
C ILE A 92 -10.52 9.07 2.56
N TRP A 93 -11.33 9.31 3.58
CA TRP A 93 -12.78 9.16 3.53
C TRP A 93 -13.46 10.29 4.30
N TYR A 94 -14.73 10.54 3.99
CA TYR A 94 -15.53 11.52 4.73
C TYR A 94 -16.67 10.86 5.50
N ALA A 95 -17.15 11.55 6.53
CA ALA A 95 -18.39 11.22 7.23
C ALA A 95 -19.36 12.39 7.11
N HIS A 96 -20.62 12.08 6.77
CA HIS A 96 -21.67 13.09 6.69
C HIS A 96 -21.97 13.72 8.07
N PRO A 97 -22.43 14.99 8.09
CA PRO A 97 -22.89 15.62 9.33
C PRO A 97 -23.95 14.76 10.01
N LYS A 98 -23.74 14.47 11.29
CA LYS A 98 -24.69 13.66 12.09
C LYS A 98 -24.58 14.03 13.55
N GLN A 99 -25.71 14.00 14.26
CA GLN A 99 -25.68 14.00 15.72
C GLN A 99 -25.16 12.65 16.23
N ARG A 100 -24.10 12.69 17.04
CA ARG A 100 -23.53 11.50 17.67
C ARG A 100 -23.45 11.69 19.17
N MET A 101 -23.67 10.60 19.89
CA MET A 101 -23.30 10.55 21.31
C MET A 101 -21.77 10.59 21.39
N LEU A 102 -21.24 11.58 22.11
CA LEU A 102 -19.83 11.73 22.40
C LEU A 102 -19.60 11.59 23.90
N TYR A 103 -18.50 10.93 24.23
CA TYR A 103 -18.05 10.75 25.60
C TYR A 103 -16.73 11.49 25.77
N PHE A 104 -16.66 12.32 26.80
CA PHE A 104 -15.50 13.13 27.13
C PHE A 104 -15.05 12.82 28.55
N ASP A 105 -13.74 12.84 28.78
CA ASP A 105 -13.19 12.78 30.13
C ASP A 105 -13.64 14.02 30.91
N THR A 106 -14.03 13.85 32.17
CA THR A 106 -14.50 14.93 33.04
C THR A 106 -13.49 16.07 33.16
N LYS A 107 -12.18 15.80 33.01
CA LYS A 107 -11.11 16.80 33.04
C LYS A 107 -11.14 17.79 31.88
N THR A 108 -11.80 17.44 30.76
CA THR A 108 -11.92 18.33 29.61
C THR A 108 -12.91 19.47 29.85
N GLY A 109 -13.77 19.36 30.86
CA GLY A 109 -14.86 20.32 31.11
C GLY A 109 -16.00 20.26 30.10
N ILE A 110 -15.94 19.35 29.12
CA ILE A 110 -16.99 19.17 28.11
C ILE A 110 -17.94 18.06 28.58
N PRO A 111 -19.25 18.30 28.69
CA PRO A 111 -20.18 17.26 29.12
C PRO A 111 -20.32 16.17 28.04
N SER A 112 -20.42 14.92 28.45
CA SER A 112 -20.79 13.83 27.54
C SER A 112 -22.25 13.98 27.11
N GLY A 113 -22.55 13.78 25.82
CA GLY A 113 -23.88 14.05 25.29
C GLY A 113 -24.00 13.93 23.78
N LYS A 114 -25.17 14.28 23.23
CA LYS A 114 -25.40 14.29 21.78
C LYS A 114 -24.92 15.61 21.18
N TYR A 115 -23.86 15.55 20.38
CA TYR A 115 -23.29 16.72 19.71
C TYR A 115 -23.51 16.65 18.19
N PRO A 116 -23.80 17.79 17.53
CA PRO A 116 -23.94 17.84 16.09
C PRO A 116 -22.56 17.95 15.42
N LEU A 117 -22.07 16.85 14.84
CA LEU A 117 -20.79 16.85 14.14
C LEU A 117 -20.91 17.47 12.74
N PRO A 118 -19.93 18.30 12.31
CA PRO A 118 -19.84 18.76 10.93
C PRO A 118 -19.48 17.60 9.99
N LYS A 119 -19.36 17.87 8.69
CA LYS A 119 -18.80 16.89 7.77
C LYS A 119 -17.34 16.71 8.13
N LEU A 120 -16.92 15.49 8.44
CA LEU A 120 -15.56 15.18 8.85
C LEU A 120 -14.82 14.49 7.72
N VAL A 121 -13.54 14.81 7.56
CA VAL A 121 -12.63 14.15 6.62
C VAL A 121 -11.53 13.48 7.43
N PHE A 122 -11.34 12.19 7.20
CA PHE A 122 -10.34 11.39 7.87
C PHE A 122 -9.22 11.10 6.87
N LYS A 123 -7.98 11.31 7.30
CA LYS A 123 -6.77 10.92 6.58
C LYS A 123 -6.00 9.92 7.43
N LEU A 124 -6.00 8.66 7.00
CA LEU A 124 -5.15 7.62 7.59
C LEU A 124 -3.87 7.52 6.77
N VAL A 125 -2.72 7.53 7.45
CA VAL A 125 -1.41 7.24 6.88
C VAL A 125 -0.71 6.24 7.80
N GLY A 126 -0.47 5.02 7.31
CA GLY A 126 0.03 3.91 8.14
C GLY A 126 -0.93 3.61 9.29
N SER A 127 -0.49 3.89 10.53
CA SER A 127 -1.27 3.73 11.76
C SER A 127 -1.78 5.06 12.36
N SER A 128 -1.50 6.20 11.71
CA SER A 128 -1.88 7.52 12.20
C SER A 128 -3.10 8.07 11.47
N VAL A 129 -4.12 8.48 12.23
CA VAL A 129 -5.32 9.13 11.70
C VAL A 129 -5.30 10.61 12.03
N LYS A 130 -5.46 11.45 11.02
CA LYS A 130 -5.76 12.88 11.17
C LYS A 130 -7.21 13.13 10.82
N VAL A 131 -7.87 13.98 11.61
CA VAL A 131 -9.29 14.32 11.43
C VAL A 131 -9.41 15.82 11.16
N PHE A 132 -10.14 16.13 10.11
CA PHE A 132 -10.44 17.49 9.68
C PHE A 132 -11.95 17.69 9.62
N ALA A 133 -12.39 18.93 9.79
CA ALA A 133 -13.75 19.36 9.59
C ALA A 133 -13.87 20.18 8.31
N LEU A 134 -14.94 19.94 7.56
CA LEU A 134 -15.38 20.80 6.47
C LEU A 134 -16.55 21.66 6.98
N ASN A 135 -16.63 22.90 6.51
CA ASN A 135 -17.78 23.75 6.79
C ASN A 135 -19.07 23.08 6.30
N ARG A 136 -20.16 23.17 7.07
CA ARG A 136 -21.38 22.38 6.84
C ARG A 136 -22.03 22.62 5.48
N LYS A 137 -21.88 23.82 4.93
CA LYS A 137 -22.47 24.23 3.64
C LYS A 137 -21.66 23.72 2.45
N ASP A 138 -20.41 23.31 2.67
CA ASP A 138 -19.49 23.07 1.58
C ASP A 138 -19.60 21.63 1.08
N THR A 139 -19.49 21.50 -0.24
CA THR A 139 -19.31 20.21 -0.91
C THR A 139 -17.83 19.92 -0.98
N LEU A 140 -17.44 18.68 -0.69
CA LEU A 140 -16.03 18.30 -0.69
C LEU A 140 -15.54 18.21 -2.14
N THR A 141 -14.53 19.01 -2.46
CA THR A 141 -13.83 19.12 -3.73
C THR A 141 -12.33 19.17 -3.47
N ASP A 142 -11.51 19.03 -4.51
CA ASP A 142 -10.04 19.01 -4.37
C ASP A 142 -9.46 20.30 -3.74
N ASN A 143 -10.17 21.42 -3.88
CA ASN A 143 -9.75 22.74 -3.37
C ASN A 143 -10.51 23.15 -2.09
N SER A 144 -11.24 22.23 -1.46
CA SER A 144 -12.01 22.54 -0.27
C SER A 144 -11.12 22.89 0.92
N PRO A 145 -11.32 24.03 1.59
CA PRO A 145 -10.59 24.36 2.81
C PRO A 145 -10.97 23.40 3.92
N LEU A 146 -9.97 22.78 4.54
CA LEU A 146 -10.13 21.87 5.67
C LEU A 146 -9.65 22.55 6.95
N TYR A 147 -10.42 22.38 8.02
CA TYR A 147 -10.10 22.90 9.34
C TYR A 147 -9.73 21.75 10.26
N HIS A 148 -8.89 21.99 11.26
CA HIS A 148 -8.70 20.99 12.31
C HIS A 148 -10.03 20.73 13.01
N ALA A 149 -10.38 19.46 13.18
CA ALA A 149 -11.59 19.11 13.90
C ALA A 149 -11.46 19.63 15.35
N PRO A 150 -12.52 20.18 15.96
CA PRO A 150 -12.50 20.76 17.30
C PRO A 150 -12.41 19.69 18.42
N LEU A 151 -11.99 18.48 18.08
CA LEU A 151 -11.86 17.34 18.97
C LEU A 151 -10.36 17.05 19.15
N LEU A 152 -9.68 17.95 19.86
CA LEU A 152 -8.37 17.73 20.49
C LEU A 152 -8.45 18.27 21.91
#